data_AF-A0A3B8TPV5-F1
#
_entry.id   AF-A0A3B8TPV5-F1
#
_cell.length_a   1.000
_cell.length_b   1.000
_cell.length_c   1.000
_cell.angle_alpha   90.00
_cell.angle_beta   90.00
_cell.angle_gamma   90.00
#
_symmetry.space_group_name_H-M   'P 1'
#
loop_
_entity.id
_entity.type
_entity.pdbx_description
1 polymer ?
#
loop_
_entity_poly.entity_id
_entity_poly.type
_entity_poly.pdbx_seq_one_letter_code
_entity_poly.pdbx_strand_id
1 'polypeptide(L)'
;MEKSTQPSTQRRLPSYLLIFFGCFVLLANAAWAQGSFSRADDYSFLHPEANVIQCYSDSALSHVRKDWNNTDSNAFVIAHFGDEHVQADMFTGYLQEILQVERGDGGWGMVQPNSVARTFSSVYYTSSHKGAWRYDIASRMTPSIPRGVSGMVAKTADENAQISYEFQEKLPQRPMRLQIFCEPHNSFDVLWVSGEDTVLIQPSLMNADLGHIEALIPSFDREFTLMCQKSAPSQSGFIFHGANLLSVEDSGLVYHSLGVEGSGYAGILNAELFSAQLSALNPDLIILDFSVAELSGRDVLGPFTKKNISRTIAKANRACPNAAILLVSGQDMYRGKQENMAVTEEYSALLHEIAKEKGCLFYDWFWASGGRTRILDWKTRKLANLDLISLKPKGYRLKAEMLGEALLVALNEEITQSTEVELEAFREAQAKRLLDFQTLEVATSTTTQEVTTSNTTIRAQSPPTVESGSAVSTSNSSSSSNANQKITHVVVEGEFLGGIAEQYNVGFSKLMAWNGLTEESILAIGQSLTVYSDNRTASSSSSSSSSSSKVIHTVKSGEVLSVIAEKYNVGLSQVTGWNNITDAASLRIGQELVIYPDQSNLD
;
A
#
# COMPACT_ATOMS: atom_id res chain seq x y z
N MET A 1 71.52 33.10 7.20
CA MET A 1 72.54 32.06 7.05
C MET A 1 72.08 30.86 7.86
N GLU A 2 71.59 29.82 7.20
CA GLU A 2 71.33 28.53 7.86
C GLU A 2 72.63 27.79 8.10
N LYS A 3 72.86 27.29 9.32
CA LYS A 3 73.21 25.88 9.58
C LYS A 3 73.70 25.64 11.02
N SER A 4 73.22 24.51 11.55
CA SER A 4 74.04 23.46 12.19
C SER A 4 74.65 23.71 13.57
N THR A 5 74.27 22.90 14.57
CA THR A 5 75.06 21.72 14.98
C THR A 5 74.33 20.83 16.02
N GLN A 6 74.30 19.54 15.69
CA GLN A 6 74.12 18.29 16.46
C GLN A 6 74.93 18.16 17.81
N PRO A 7 74.97 17.00 18.54
CA PRO A 7 73.96 15.96 18.87
C PRO A 7 74.11 15.35 20.32
N SER A 8 73.31 14.29 20.56
CA SER A 8 73.41 13.19 21.56
C SER A 8 72.84 13.49 22.96
N THR A 9 71.95 12.67 23.54
CA THR A 9 72.17 11.25 23.87
C THR A 9 70.83 10.50 24.08
N GLN A 10 70.84 9.20 23.74
CA GLN A 10 69.77 8.24 24.04
C GLN A 10 69.54 8.05 25.55
N ARG A 11 68.28 8.05 25.96
CA ARG A 11 67.77 7.23 27.08
C ARG A 11 66.52 6.49 26.62
N ARG A 12 66.56 5.15 26.73
CA ARG A 12 65.41 4.27 26.51
C ARG A 12 64.41 4.42 27.66
N LEU A 13 63.13 4.60 27.32
CA LEU A 13 61.98 4.39 28.20
C LEU A 13 61.36 3.01 27.89
N PRO A 14 60.74 2.34 28.87
CA PRO A 14 60.37 0.93 28.77
C PRO A 14 59.07 0.72 27.98
N SER A 15 59.05 -0.37 27.23
CA SER A 15 57.94 -0.88 26.43
C SER A 15 56.79 -1.38 27.30
N TYR A 16 55.86 -0.49 27.68
CA TYR A 16 54.55 -0.88 28.21
C TYR A 16 53.50 0.16 27.79
N LEU A 17 53.15 0.21 26.50
CA LEU A 17 51.94 0.87 26.03
C LEU A 17 51.60 0.46 24.58
N LEU A 18 51.30 -0.82 24.34
CA LEU A 18 50.83 -1.26 23.01
C LEU A 18 49.98 -2.54 23.05
N ILE A 19 49.30 -2.80 24.18
CA ILE A 19 48.34 -3.89 24.31
C ILE A 19 47.11 -3.36 25.08
N PHE A 20 46.37 -2.41 24.50
CA PHE A 20 45.01 -2.09 24.98
C PHE A 20 44.09 -1.50 23.90
N PHE A 21 44.46 -1.56 22.62
CA PHE A 21 43.61 -1.09 21.50
C PHE A 21 43.30 -2.19 20.45
N GLY A 22 43.63 -3.45 20.77
CA GLY A 22 43.43 -4.60 19.87
C GLY A 22 42.39 -5.63 20.32
N CYS A 23 41.70 -5.41 21.45
CA CYS A 23 40.73 -6.38 21.98
C CYS A 23 39.28 -5.87 22.06
N PHE A 24 38.98 -4.66 21.58
CA PHE A 24 37.59 -4.18 21.51
C PHE A 24 36.92 -4.39 20.13
N VAL A 25 37.70 -4.73 19.09
CA VAL A 25 37.17 -5.03 17.75
C VAL A 25 36.95 -6.54 17.53
N LEU A 26 37.51 -7.39 18.39
CA LEU A 26 37.38 -8.86 18.28
C LEU A 26 36.37 -9.48 19.26
N LEU A 27 35.66 -8.66 20.06
CA LEU A 27 34.54 -9.10 20.89
C LEU A 27 33.18 -8.60 20.40
N ALA A 28 33.13 -7.78 19.34
CA ALA A 28 31.88 -7.40 18.69
C ALA A 28 31.34 -8.50 17.75
N ASN A 29 32.18 -9.45 17.29
CA ASN A 29 31.78 -10.47 16.30
C ASN A 29 31.28 -11.80 16.90
N ALA A 30 31.05 -11.87 18.21
CA ALA A 30 30.57 -13.09 18.87
C ALA A 30 29.34 -12.88 19.78
N ALA A 31 28.77 -11.66 19.79
CA ALA A 31 27.55 -11.34 20.55
C ALA A 31 26.28 -11.25 19.69
N TRP A 32 26.41 -11.34 18.36
CA TRP A 32 25.28 -11.33 17.42
C TRP A 32 24.72 -12.73 17.14
N ALA A 33 25.43 -13.77 17.57
CA ALA A 33 24.96 -15.15 17.56
C ALA A 33 24.29 -15.43 18.91
N GLN A 34 22.96 -15.50 18.91
CA GLN A 34 22.06 -15.72 20.05
C GLN A 34 21.67 -14.46 20.85
N GLY A 35 20.66 -13.74 20.33
CA GLY A 35 19.67 -13.02 21.12
C GLY A 35 20.01 -11.58 21.53
N SER A 36 19.56 -10.59 20.74
CA SER A 36 19.25 -9.23 21.26
C SER A 36 18.46 -8.34 20.28
N PHE A 37 17.64 -8.88 19.38
CA PHE A 37 16.66 -8.07 18.62
C PHE A 37 15.24 -8.63 18.60
N SER A 38 14.98 -9.83 19.13
CA SER A 38 13.63 -10.39 19.17
C SER A 38 12.75 -9.69 20.21
N ARG A 39 12.39 -8.44 19.95
CA ARG A 39 11.14 -7.85 20.46
C ARG A 39 9.95 -8.68 20.00
N ALA A 40 10.11 -9.54 18.99
CA ALA A 40 9.09 -10.53 18.66
C ALA A 40 8.80 -11.47 19.85
N ASP A 41 9.82 -11.84 20.64
CA ASP A 41 9.66 -12.68 21.84
C ASP A 41 8.84 -12.00 22.95
N ASP A 42 8.77 -10.65 22.94
CA ASP A 42 7.92 -9.88 23.87
C ASP A 42 6.42 -10.07 23.57
N TYR A 43 6.09 -10.59 22.38
CA TYR A 43 4.72 -10.73 21.89
C TYR A 43 4.42 -12.17 21.46
N SER A 44 3.80 -12.92 22.36
CA SER A 44 3.45 -14.34 22.16
C SER A 44 2.48 -14.65 21.00
N PHE A 45 1.96 -13.65 20.30
CA PHE A 45 1.10 -13.83 19.12
C PHE A 45 1.87 -13.70 17.80
N LEU A 46 3.13 -13.26 17.84
CA LEU A 46 4.02 -13.22 16.69
C LEU A 46 4.67 -14.59 16.47
N HIS A 47 5.19 -14.78 15.27
CA HIS A 47 5.89 -15.99 14.86
C HIS A 47 7.36 -15.66 14.56
N PRO A 48 8.25 -15.58 15.58
CA PRO A 48 9.67 -15.32 15.37
C PRO A 48 10.33 -16.36 14.45
N GLU A 49 9.84 -17.60 14.44
CA GLU A 49 10.26 -18.66 13.53
C GLU A 49 9.94 -18.38 12.05
N ALA A 50 8.97 -17.50 11.77
CA ALA A 50 8.65 -17.02 10.43
C ALA A 50 9.36 -15.68 10.10
N ASN A 51 10.11 -15.09 11.05
CA ASN A 51 10.86 -13.85 10.86
C ASN A 51 12.17 -14.10 10.10
N VAL A 52 12.07 -14.52 8.85
CA VAL A 52 13.22 -14.87 8.01
C VAL A 52 13.00 -14.41 6.57
N ILE A 53 14.09 -13.99 5.91
CA ILE A 53 14.08 -13.77 4.46
C ILE A 53 14.22 -15.13 3.78
N GLN A 54 13.16 -15.55 3.10
CA GLN A 54 13.15 -16.78 2.35
C GLN A 54 13.83 -16.60 0.99
N CYS A 55 14.67 -17.57 0.62
CA CYS A 55 15.47 -17.53 -0.60
C CYS A 55 15.33 -18.84 -1.39
N TYR A 56 15.07 -18.71 -2.69
CA TYR A 56 14.83 -19.83 -3.60
C TYR A 56 15.87 -19.92 -4.74
N SER A 57 16.86 -19.03 -4.74
CA SER A 57 17.97 -19.02 -5.69
C SER A 57 19.24 -18.51 -5.03
N ASP A 58 20.30 -19.32 -5.04
CA ASP A 58 21.63 -18.96 -4.50
C ASP A 58 22.20 -17.69 -5.16
N SER A 59 21.85 -17.43 -6.42
CA SER A 59 22.32 -16.25 -7.14
C SER A 59 21.73 -14.96 -6.57
N ALA A 60 20.50 -14.98 -6.04
CA ALA A 60 19.80 -13.77 -5.62
C ALA A 60 20.42 -13.13 -4.37
N LEU A 61 20.97 -13.94 -3.46
CA LEU A 61 21.48 -13.45 -2.19
C LEU A 61 23.01 -13.29 -2.20
N SER A 62 23.73 -14.10 -2.99
CA SER A 62 25.20 -14.08 -3.03
C SER A 62 25.80 -12.76 -3.55
N HIS A 63 25.22 -12.16 -4.60
CA HIS A 63 25.71 -10.86 -5.09
C HIS A 63 25.39 -9.74 -4.09
N VAL A 64 24.16 -9.69 -3.58
CA VAL A 64 23.76 -8.67 -2.60
C VAL A 64 24.59 -8.74 -1.32
N ARG A 65 24.92 -9.93 -0.80
CA ARG A 65 25.84 -10.08 0.35
C ARG A 65 27.21 -9.48 0.06
N LYS A 66 27.72 -9.69 -1.15
CA LYS A 66 29.02 -9.16 -1.54
C LYS A 66 29.00 -7.63 -1.54
N ASP A 67 27.97 -7.04 -2.14
CA ASP A 67 27.84 -5.58 -2.22
C ASP A 67 27.57 -4.98 -0.83
N TRP A 68 26.73 -5.65 -0.02
CA TRP A 68 26.47 -5.32 1.39
C TRP A 68 27.74 -5.32 2.26
N ASN A 69 28.68 -6.22 2.00
CA ASN A 69 29.95 -6.30 2.74
C ASN A 69 31.03 -5.35 2.19
N ASN A 70 30.74 -4.58 1.14
CA ASN A 70 31.68 -3.66 0.51
C ASN A 70 31.23 -2.18 0.60
N THR A 71 30.38 -1.86 1.58
CA THR A 71 29.79 -0.52 1.75
C THR A 71 30.81 0.59 2.03
N ASP A 72 31.99 0.23 2.53
CA ASP A 72 33.09 1.17 2.75
C ASP A 72 33.67 1.72 1.44
N SER A 73 33.46 1.01 0.33
CA SER A 73 34.01 1.38 -0.99
C SER A 73 32.94 1.84 -1.98
N ASN A 74 31.71 1.33 -1.88
CA ASN A 74 30.58 1.72 -2.73
C ASN A 74 29.31 1.79 -1.89
N ALA A 75 28.43 2.76 -2.13
CA ALA A 75 27.14 2.83 -1.46
C ALA A 75 26.30 1.58 -1.78
N PHE A 76 25.65 1.02 -0.76
CA PHE A 76 24.62 -0.01 -0.94
C PHE A 76 23.25 0.66 -0.98
N VAL A 77 22.53 0.48 -2.08
CA VAL A 77 21.32 1.23 -2.38
C VAL A 77 20.08 0.33 -2.29
N ILE A 78 19.15 0.70 -1.41
CA ILE A 78 17.84 0.05 -1.27
C ILE A 78 16.77 0.95 -1.91
N ALA A 79 15.97 0.39 -2.82
CA ALA A 79 14.77 1.03 -3.35
C ALA A 79 13.52 0.30 -2.83
N HIS A 80 12.82 0.90 -1.86
CA HIS A 80 11.63 0.32 -1.25
C HIS A 80 10.36 0.95 -1.80
N PHE A 81 9.66 0.22 -2.67
CA PHE A 81 8.39 0.61 -3.24
C PHE A 81 7.24 0.04 -2.44
N GLY A 82 6.20 0.84 -2.22
CA GLY A 82 5.00 0.37 -1.57
C GLY A 82 3.85 1.35 -1.61
N ASP A 83 2.86 1.06 -0.77
CA ASP A 83 1.67 1.86 -0.62
C ASP A 83 1.80 2.88 0.53
N GLU A 84 0.70 3.22 1.21
CA GLU A 84 0.69 4.14 2.34
C GLU A 84 1.57 3.71 3.52
N HIS A 85 1.80 2.41 3.73
CA HIS A 85 2.66 1.93 4.81
C HIS A 85 4.14 2.32 4.61
N VAL A 86 4.55 2.48 3.36
CA VAL A 86 5.88 2.95 2.97
C VAL A 86 5.91 4.46 2.90
N GLN A 87 4.90 5.12 2.30
CA GLN A 87 4.92 6.57 2.09
C GLN A 87 5.03 7.36 3.39
N ALA A 88 4.38 6.88 4.46
CA ALA A 88 4.39 7.57 5.76
C ALA A 88 5.79 7.59 6.38
N ASP A 89 6.67 6.72 5.91
CA ASP A 89 8.06 6.59 6.31
C ASP A 89 8.27 6.18 7.78
N MET A 90 7.19 6.01 8.55
CA MET A 90 7.26 5.50 9.92
C MET A 90 7.90 4.12 9.98
N PHE A 91 7.68 3.28 8.99
CA PHE A 91 8.28 1.95 8.92
C PHE A 91 9.68 2.01 8.29
N THR A 92 9.78 2.59 7.10
CA THR A 92 11.01 2.60 6.31
C THR A 92 12.10 3.47 6.89
N GLY A 93 11.79 4.60 7.52
CA GLY A 93 12.80 5.42 8.17
C GLY A 93 13.40 4.75 9.40
N TYR A 94 12.61 4.04 10.22
CA TYR A 94 13.20 3.22 11.30
C TYR A 94 14.05 2.07 10.75
N LEU A 95 13.62 1.46 9.64
CA LEU A 95 14.40 0.41 8.99
C LEU A 95 15.71 0.96 8.41
N GLN A 96 15.69 2.15 7.82
CA GLN A 96 16.88 2.87 7.38
C GLN A 96 17.83 3.11 8.56
N GLU A 97 17.34 3.63 9.70
CA GLU A 97 18.16 3.84 10.90
C GLU A 97 18.85 2.55 11.35
N ILE A 98 18.10 1.44 11.43
CA ILE A 98 18.65 0.13 11.84
C ILE A 98 19.79 -0.30 10.91
N LEU A 99 19.57 -0.21 9.60
CA LEU A 99 20.54 -0.68 8.62
C LEU A 99 21.74 0.29 8.46
N GLN A 100 21.53 1.60 8.62
CA GLN A 100 22.60 2.60 8.59
C GLN A 100 23.50 2.53 9.82
N VAL A 101 22.99 2.12 10.99
CA VAL A 101 23.84 1.83 12.16
C VAL A 101 24.87 0.74 11.82
N GLU A 102 24.49 -0.23 11.00
CA GLU A 102 25.31 -1.39 10.66
C GLU A 102 26.23 -1.15 9.44
N ARG A 103 25.83 -0.28 8.50
CA ARG A 103 26.60 -0.05 7.25
C ARG A 103 27.07 1.37 7.02
N GLY A 104 26.76 2.29 7.93
CA GLY A 104 27.08 3.72 7.78
C GLY A 104 26.02 4.48 6.97
N ASP A 105 26.03 5.79 7.13
CA ASP A 105 25.08 6.71 6.49
C ASP A 105 25.56 7.13 5.09
N GLY A 106 24.97 6.53 4.05
CA GLY A 106 25.17 6.90 2.66
C GLY A 106 24.35 8.11 2.19
N GLY A 107 23.58 8.73 3.09
CA GLY A 107 22.68 9.83 2.82
C GLY A 107 21.23 9.49 3.08
N TRP A 108 20.37 10.51 2.96
CA TRP A 108 18.94 10.41 3.23
C TRP A 108 18.22 9.50 2.23
N GLY A 109 18.61 9.56 0.95
CA GLY A 109 17.82 9.01 -0.14
C GLY A 109 16.88 10.04 -0.75
N MET A 110 15.75 9.61 -1.30
CA MET A 110 14.87 10.45 -2.12
C MET A 110 13.85 11.22 -1.30
N VAL A 111 13.71 12.52 -1.56
CA VAL A 111 12.52 13.31 -1.20
C VAL A 111 11.55 13.39 -2.38
N GLN A 112 10.26 13.16 -2.11
CA GLN A 112 9.19 13.15 -3.11
C GLN A 112 8.46 14.51 -3.16
N PRO A 113 7.80 14.89 -4.27
CA PRO A 113 7.06 16.15 -4.39
C PRO A 113 5.67 16.12 -3.71
N ASN A 114 5.59 15.66 -2.46
CA ASN A 114 4.33 15.31 -1.78
C ASN A 114 3.31 16.46 -1.75
N SER A 115 3.75 17.67 -1.40
CA SER A 115 2.86 18.83 -1.30
C SER A 115 2.23 19.21 -2.64
N VAL A 116 3.01 19.14 -3.73
CA VAL A 116 2.52 19.40 -5.09
C VAL A 116 1.59 18.27 -5.52
N ALA A 117 1.93 17.02 -5.21
CA ALA A 117 1.14 15.83 -5.48
C ALA A 117 -0.13 15.72 -4.60
N ARG A 118 -0.29 16.61 -3.62
CA ARG A 118 -1.43 16.69 -2.68
C ARG A 118 -1.66 15.40 -1.90
N THR A 119 -0.59 14.79 -1.46
CA THR A 119 -0.61 13.65 -0.53
C THR A 119 0.24 13.96 0.70
N PHE A 120 0.13 13.13 1.74
CA PHE A 120 0.85 13.33 2.99
C PHE A 120 2.36 13.12 2.81
N SER A 121 3.17 13.71 3.69
CA SER A 121 4.64 13.56 3.65
C SER A 121 5.12 12.48 4.62
N SER A 122 6.40 12.11 4.51
CA SER A 122 7.13 11.33 5.51
C SER A 122 6.97 11.95 6.90
N VAL A 123 7.03 11.13 7.96
CA VAL A 123 7.08 11.65 9.33
C VAL A 123 8.40 12.36 9.66
N TYR A 124 9.44 12.18 8.83
CA TYR A 124 10.75 12.79 9.05
C TYR A 124 10.98 14.09 8.29
N TYR A 125 10.19 14.37 7.24
CA TYR A 125 10.22 15.65 6.55
C TYR A 125 8.85 16.05 6.03
N THR A 126 8.58 17.35 6.02
CA THR A 126 7.43 17.92 5.32
C THR A 126 7.88 18.56 4.01
N SER A 127 6.94 18.70 3.07
CA SER A 127 7.15 19.53 1.89
C SER A 127 6.08 20.61 1.79
N SER A 128 6.43 21.75 1.20
CA SER A 128 5.50 22.83 0.84
C SER A 128 5.86 23.37 -0.55
N HIS A 129 4.95 24.12 -1.18
CA HIS A 129 5.22 24.68 -2.50
C HIS A 129 4.59 26.05 -2.72
N LYS A 130 5.13 26.81 -3.68
CA LYS A 130 4.61 28.07 -4.20
C LYS A 130 4.56 28.04 -5.72
N GLY A 131 3.72 28.88 -6.29
CA GLY A 131 3.52 28.96 -7.74
C GLY A 131 2.54 27.92 -8.27
N ALA A 132 2.26 28.00 -9.57
CA ALA A 132 1.31 27.11 -10.23
C ALA A 132 1.97 25.77 -10.60
N TRP A 133 1.48 24.68 -10.01
CA TRP A 133 1.93 23.32 -10.33
C TRP A 133 0.78 22.44 -10.82
N ARG A 134 1.11 21.56 -11.76
CA ARG A 134 0.33 20.38 -12.15
C ARG A 134 1.05 19.14 -11.65
N TYR A 135 0.32 18.06 -11.43
CA TYR A 135 0.92 16.83 -10.93
C TYR A 135 0.19 15.57 -11.39
N ASP A 136 0.90 14.46 -11.31
CA ASP A 136 0.36 13.12 -11.42
C ASP A 136 0.98 12.20 -10.35
N ILE A 137 0.28 11.12 -10.00
CA ILE A 137 0.60 10.22 -8.88
C ILE A 137 0.22 8.78 -9.22
N ALA A 138 0.96 7.80 -8.69
CA ALA A 138 0.88 6.40 -9.08
C ALA A 138 -0.43 5.69 -8.70
N SER A 139 -1.25 6.27 -7.82
CA SER A 139 -2.63 5.79 -7.56
C SER A 139 -3.59 6.10 -8.72
N ARG A 140 -3.22 6.99 -9.65
CA ARG A 140 -3.98 7.20 -10.90
C ARG A 140 -3.58 6.18 -11.95
N MET A 141 -4.54 5.35 -12.34
CA MET A 141 -4.33 4.29 -13.34
C MET A 141 -3.89 4.84 -14.70
N THR A 142 -4.45 5.98 -15.14
CA THR A 142 -4.09 6.61 -16.42
C THR A 142 -3.27 7.87 -16.16
N PRO A 143 -1.94 7.84 -16.33
CA PRO A 143 -1.09 9.01 -16.12
C PRO A 143 -1.42 10.11 -17.12
N SER A 144 -1.58 11.34 -16.62
CA SER A 144 -1.69 12.55 -17.46
C SER A 144 -0.34 13.24 -17.71
N ILE A 145 0.68 12.85 -16.95
CA ILE A 145 2.07 13.29 -17.03
C ILE A 145 2.93 12.03 -16.82
N PRO A 146 3.99 11.79 -17.61
CA PRO A 146 4.91 10.67 -17.38
C PRO A 146 5.41 10.64 -15.94
N ARG A 147 5.30 9.49 -15.27
CA ARG A 147 5.75 9.31 -13.89
C ARG A 147 7.08 8.58 -13.82
N GLY A 148 7.84 8.92 -12.80
CA GLY A 148 9.16 8.38 -12.51
C GLY A 148 9.16 7.31 -11.41
N VAL A 149 10.36 7.02 -10.90
CA VAL A 149 10.59 6.02 -9.85
C VAL A 149 9.95 6.41 -8.52
N SER A 150 9.78 7.70 -8.24
CA SER A 150 9.05 8.19 -7.07
C SER A 150 7.56 7.88 -7.07
N GLY A 151 7.00 7.44 -8.20
CA GLY A 151 5.56 7.31 -8.40
C GLY A 151 4.83 8.65 -8.43
N MET A 152 5.53 9.78 -8.40
CA MET A 152 4.96 11.13 -8.44
C MET A 152 5.65 11.99 -9.50
N VAL A 153 4.96 13.03 -9.95
CA VAL A 153 5.55 14.05 -10.83
C VAL A 153 4.90 15.39 -10.58
N ALA A 154 5.72 16.43 -10.50
CA ALA A 154 5.34 17.82 -10.42
C ALA A 154 5.80 18.55 -11.69
N LYS A 155 4.90 19.26 -12.36
CA LYS A 155 5.18 20.03 -13.58
C LYS A 155 4.72 21.46 -13.42
N THR A 156 5.56 22.41 -13.80
CA THR A 156 5.22 23.84 -13.78
C THR A 156 5.67 24.54 -15.05
N ALA A 157 4.98 25.63 -15.38
CA ALA A 157 5.41 26.63 -16.37
C ALA A 157 5.57 28.02 -15.71
N ASP A 158 5.41 28.10 -14.39
CA ASP A 158 5.60 29.31 -13.60
C ASP A 158 7.09 29.43 -13.26
N GLU A 159 7.73 30.48 -13.79
CA GLU A 159 9.17 30.71 -13.67
C GLU A 159 9.64 31.05 -12.25
N ASN A 160 8.71 31.27 -11.31
CA ASN A 160 9.00 31.55 -9.90
C ASN A 160 8.47 30.45 -8.96
N ALA A 161 8.06 29.30 -9.52
CA ALA A 161 7.55 28.18 -8.75
C ALA A 161 8.62 27.55 -7.86
N GLN A 162 8.22 27.07 -6.68
CA GLN A 162 9.16 26.58 -5.66
C GLN A 162 8.60 25.35 -4.96
N ILE A 163 9.49 24.47 -4.51
CA ILE A 163 9.18 23.41 -3.57
C ILE A 163 10.22 23.43 -2.43
N SER A 164 9.74 23.41 -1.20
CA SER A 164 10.56 23.48 0.01
C SER A 164 10.40 22.19 0.81
N TYR A 165 11.49 21.79 1.46
CA TYR A 165 11.56 20.62 2.33
C TYR A 165 12.06 21.04 3.71
N GLU A 166 11.38 20.58 4.76
CA GLU A 166 11.76 20.82 6.15
C GLU A 166 11.85 19.48 6.90
N PHE A 167 13.02 19.17 7.42
CA PHE A 167 13.32 17.95 8.17
C PHE A 167 13.01 18.15 9.65
N GLN A 168 12.39 17.14 10.26
CA GLN A 168 12.03 17.14 11.67
C GLN A 168 13.25 17.06 12.59
N GLU A 169 14.35 16.49 12.09
CA GLU A 169 15.64 16.40 12.76
C GLU A 169 16.73 17.11 11.97
N LYS A 170 17.85 17.42 12.63
CA LYS A 170 19.00 18.02 11.96
C LYS A 170 19.67 16.98 11.09
N LEU A 171 19.96 17.32 9.84
CA LEU A 171 20.72 16.44 8.98
C LEU A 171 22.22 16.44 9.35
N PRO A 172 22.98 15.42 8.94
CA PRO A 172 24.43 15.40 9.11
C PRO A 172 25.08 16.68 8.60
N GLN A 173 25.90 17.32 9.43
CA GLN A 173 26.55 18.60 9.11
C GLN A 173 27.76 18.38 8.20
N ARG A 174 27.48 17.99 6.95
CA ARG A 174 28.45 17.75 5.89
C ARG A 174 27.89 18.20 4.54
N PRO A 175 28.73 18.53 3.54
CA PRO A 175 28.29 18.70 2.17
C PRO A 175 27.61 17.41 1.67
N MET A 176 26.66 17.56 0.75
CA MET A 176 25.90 16.45 0.17
C MET A 176 25.89 16.54 -1.35
N ARG A 177 25.69 15.39 -2.01
CA ARG A 177 25.30 15.35 -3.43
C ARG A 177 23.79 15.42 -3.52
N LEU A 178 23.29 16.40 -4.26
CA LEU A 178 21.90 16.54 -4.64
C LEU A 178 21.71 16.00 -6.06
N GLN A 179 20.91 14.95 -6.22
CA GLN A 179 20.54 14.44 -7.54
C GLN A 179 19.07 14.74 -7.81
N ILE A 180 18.75 15.54 -8.82
CA ILE A 180 17.38 15.93 -9.18
C ILE A 180 16.94 15.14 -10.40
N PHE A 181 15.83 14.41 -10.29
CA PHE A 181 15.19 13.73 -11.40
C PHE A 181 14.25 14.71 -12.12
N CYS A 182 14.70 15.25 -13.24
CA CYS A 182 13.98 16.22 -14.04
C CYS A 182 14.17 16.02 -15.55
N GLU A 183 13.37 16.72 -16.36
CA GLU A 183 13.60 16.79 -17.81
C GLU A 183 14.72 17.80 -18.14
N PRO A 184 15.68 17.47 -19.03
CA PRO A 184 16.80 18.38 -19.34
C PRO A 184 16.45 19.43 -20.41
N HIS A 185 15.53 19.12 -21.33
CA HIS A 185 15.28 19.95 -22.51
C HIS A 185 14.26 21.06 -22.22
N ASN A 186 14.60 22.29 -22.58
CA ASN A 186 13.77 23.49 -22.35
C ASN A 186 13.33 23.66 -20.88
N SER A 187 14.07 23.05 -19.96
CA SER A 187 13.79 23.13 -18.53
C SER A 187 14.29 24.45 -17.95
N PHE A 188 13.56 25.01 -16.99
CA PHE A 188 14.08 26.08 -16.13
C PHE A 188 15.34 25.62 -15.40
N ASP A 189 16.20 26.58 -15.07
CA ASP A 189 17.25 26.37 -14.07
C ASP A 189 16.59 26.30 -12.69
N VAL A 190 17.31 25.75 -11.71
CA VAL A 190 16.84 25.60 -10.34
C VAL A 190 17.87 26.19 -9.40
N LEU A 191 17.44 27.06 -8.50
CA LEU A 191 18.22 27.49 -7.35
C LEU A 191 17.90 26.56 -6.19
N TRP A 192 18.91 25.87 -5.67
CA TRP A 192 18.84 25.31 -4.32
C TRP A 192 19.19 26.42 -3.32
N VAL A 193 18.37 26.59 -2.29
CA VAL A 193 18.52 27.66 -1.28
C VAL A 193 18.34 27.08 0.12
N SER A 194 19.26 27.40 1.03
CA SER A 194 19.13 27.13 2.47
C SER A 194 19.78 28.27 3.27
N GLY A 195 19.00 29.00 4.07
CA GLY A 195 19.50 30.18 4.76
C GLY A 195 20.04 31.23 3.78
N GLU A 196 21.33 31.56 3.91
CA GLU A 196 22.04 32.49 3.00
C GLU A 196 22.74 31.76 1.83
N ASP A 197 22.85 30.43 1.89
CA ASP A 197 23.51 29.64 0.86
C ASP A 197 22.60 29.42 -0.36
N THR A 198 23.19 29.52 -1.54
CA THR A 198 22.50 29.31 -2.81
C THR A 198 23.39 28.58 -3.81
N VAL A 199 22.84 27.56 -4.48
CA VAL A 199 23.50 26.80 -5.54
C VAL A 199 22.64 26.83 -6.80
N LEU A 200 23.20 27.32 -7.92
CA LEU A 200 22.54 27.29 -9.22
C LEU A 200 22.74 25.92 -9.89
N ILE A 201 21.63 25.32 -10.31
CA ILE A 201 21.57 24.00 -10.95
C ILE A 201 20.94 24.19 -12.31
N GLN A 202 21.62 23.73 -13.37
CA GLN A 202 21.21 23.99 -14.75
C GLN A 202 20.91 22.67 -15.48
N PRO A 203 19.65 22.21 -15.55
CA PRO A 203 19.27 20.94 -16.19
C PRO A 203 19.75 20.80 -17.65
N SER A 204 20.00 21.91 -18.33
CA SER A 204 20.58 21.94 -19.68
C SER A 204 22.01 21.38 -19.74
N LEU A 205 22.72 21.31 -18.61
CA LEU A 205 24.06 20.72 -18.49
C LEU A 205 24.02 19.24 -18.03
N MET A 206 22.82 18.67 -17.90
CA MET A 206 22.65 17.28 -17.46
C MET A 206 23.32 16.32 -18.43
N ASN A 207 24.07 15.36 -17.88
CA ASN A 207 24.51 14.22 -18.67
C ASN A 207 23.32 13.28 -18.91
N ALA A 208 22.93 13.13 -20.18
CA ALA A 208 21.81 12.27 -20.57
C ALA A 208 21.98 10.81 -20.10
N ASP A 209 23.22 10.34 -19.94
CA ASP A 209 23.52 8.99 -19.49
C ASP A 209 23.17 8.75 -18.00
N LEU A 210 23.08 9.81 -17.19
CA LEU A 210 22.82 9.70 -15.74
C LEU A 210 21.32 9.68 -15.39
N GLY A 211 20.45 10.18 -16.27
CA GLY A 211 19.00 10.25 -16.01
C GLY A 211 18.58 11.21 -14.88
N HIS A 212 19.53 11.97 -14.32
CA HIS A 212 19.33 13.00 -13.30
C HIS A 212 20.41 14.09 -13.46
N ILE A 213 20.15 15.28 -12.93
CA ILE A 213 21.19 16.31 -12.76
C ILE A 213 21.76 16.24 -11.35
N GLU A 214 23.07 16.37 -11.22
CA GLU A 214 23.78 16.34 -9.95
C GLU A 214 24.39 17.70 -9.62
N ALA A 215 24.33 18.09 -8.34
CA ALA A 215 25.04 19.24 -7.80
C ALA A 215 25.57 18.93 -6.39
N LEU A 216 26.71 19.54 -6.04
CA LEU A 216 27.21 19.55 -4.67
C LEU A 216 26.53 20.70 -3.91
N ILE A 217 25.92 20.37 -2.77
CA ILE A 217 25.28 21.35 -1.87
C ILE A 217 26.05 21.44 -0.55
N PRO A 218 26.15 22.63 0.06
CA PRO A 218 26.76 22.76 1.38
C PRO A 218 25.94 22.04 2.45
N SER A 219 26.54 21.85 3.63
CA SER A 219 25.80 21.39 4.81
C SER A 219 24.69 22.37 5.15
N PHE A 220 23.51 21.86 5.51
CA PHE A 220 22.39 22.68 5.97
C PHE A 220 21.78 22.07 7.24
N ASP A 221 21.01 22.87 7.97
CA ASP A 221 20.47 22.42 9.26
C ASP A 221 19.25 21.52 9.07
N ARG A 222 18.16 22.09 8.54
CA ARG A 222 16.85 21.43 8.50
C ARG A 222 16.02 21.71 7.26
N GLU A 223 16.32 22.75 6.49
CA GLU A 223 15.46 23.11 5.37
C GLU A 223 16.25 23.47 4.13
N PHE A 224 15.65 23.19 2.98
CA PHE A 224 16.09 23.75 1.72
C PHE A 224 14.90 23.97 0.79
N THR A 225 15.07 24.86 -0.19
CA THR A 225 14.09 25.15 -1.23
C THR A 225 14.72 24.98 -2.60
N LEU A 226 13.99 24.33 -3.51
CA LEU A 226 14.26 24.33 -4.94
C LEU A 226 13.37 25.40 -5.59
N MET A 227 13.97 26.46 -6.12
CA MET A 227 13.26 27.56 -6.78
C MET A 227 13.53 27.52 -8.27
N CYS A 228 12.48 27.50 -9.09
CA CYS A 228 12.63 27.64 -10.53
C CYS A 228 13.19 29.03 -10.87
N GLN A 229 14.03 29.08 -11.90
CA GLN A 229 14.54 30.31 -12.47
C GLN A 229 14.59 30.18 -14.00
N LYS A 230 13.85 31.03 -14.70
CA LYS A 230 13.96 31.14 -16.16
C LYS A 230 15.16 31.99 -16.53
N SER A 231 16.21 31.34 -17.03
CA SER A 231 17.47 31.95 -17.45
C SER A 231 17.55 32.17 -18.97
N ALA A 232 16.70 31.51 -19.77
CA ALA A 232 16.68 31.64 -21.23
C ALA A 232 15.25 31.66 -21.83
N PRO A 233 15.01 32.39 -22.94
CA PRO A 233 13.69 32.44 -23.59
C PRO A 233 13.17 31.09 -24.09
N SER A 234 14.07 30.15 -24.43
CA SER A 234 13.71 28.80 -24.89
C SER A 234 13.13 27.91 -23.79
N GLN A 235 13.37 28.25 -22.52
CA GLN A 235 12.86 27.46 -21.39
C GLN A 235 11.36 27.67 -21.22
N SER A 236 10.62 26.58 -21.03
CA SER A 236 9.16 26.56 -21.05
C SER A 236 8.51 25.96 -19.79
N GLY A 237 9.29 25.33 -18.92
CA GLY A 237 8.79 24.77 -17.67
C GLY A 237 9.83 24.01 -16.88
N PHE A 238 9.41 23.38 -15.79
CA PHE A 238 10.21 22.44 -15.02
C PHE A 238 9.37 21.21 -14.69
N ILE A 239 9.96 20.03 -14.82
CA ILE A 239 9.34 18.74 -14.48
C ILE A 239 10.23 18.07 -13.45
N PHE A 240 9.63 17.70 -12.32
CA PHE A 240 10.31 17.22 -11.13
C PHE A 240 9.69 15.91 -10.65
N HIS A 241 10.50 14.88 -10.56
CA HIS A 241 10.09 13.56 -10.08
C HIS A 241 10.52 13.31 -8.63
N GLY A 242 11.47 14.09 -8.10
CA GLY A 242 12.05 13.88 -6.77
C GLY A 242 13.53 14.23 -6.78
N ALA A 243 14.13 14.30 -5.60
CA ALA A 243 15.56 14.56 -5.45
C ALA A 243 16.21 13.65 -4.40
N ASN A 244 17.37 13.10 -4.70
CA ASN A 244 18.18 12.37 -3.73
C ASN A 244 19.09 13.33 -2.97
N LEU A 245 19.25 13.11 -1.67
CA LEU A 245 20.28 13.72 -0.84
C LEU A 245 21.25 12.62 -0.40
N LEU A 246 22.42 12.60 -1.02
CA LEU A 246 23.40 11.53 -0.88
C LEU A 246 24.68 12.04 -0.22
N SER A 247 25.41 11.12 0.41
CA SER A 247 26.81 11.29 0.81
C SER A 247 27.69 11.60 -0.41
N VAL A 248 28.72 12.43 -0.21
CA VAL A 248 29.72 12.75 -1.24
C VAL A 248 30.72 11.60 -1.41
N GLU A 249 30.95 10.83 -0.35
CA GLU A 249 31.91 9.74 -0.27
C GLU A 249 31.51 8.50 -1.08
N ASP A 250 30.25 8.44 -1.54
CA ASP A 250 29.69 7.31 -2.29
C ASP A 250 29.88 5.96 -1.57
N SER A 251 29.69 5.98 -0.25
CA SER A 251 29.85 4.85 0.67
C SER A 251 28.69 4.79 1.66
N GLY A 252 28.49 3.65 2.30
CA GLY A 252 27.43 3.44 3.30
C GLY A 252 26.10 3.02 2.70
N LEU A 253 25.03 3.05 3.50
CA LEU A 253 23.69 2.66 3.06
C LEU A 253 22.87 3.88 2.62
N VAL A 254 22.31 3.81 1.41
CA VAL A 254 21.27 4.71 0.91
C VAL A 254 19.93 3.97 0.90
N TYR A 255 18.90 4.60 1.48
CA TYR A 255 17.56 4.02 1.52
C TYR A 255 16.55 4.95 0.86
N HIS A 256 15.97 4.53 -0.26
CA HIS A 256 14.89 5.25 -0.89
C HIS A 256 13.54 4.68 -0.44
N SER A 257 12.82 5.42 0.40
CA SER A 257 11.41 5.15 0.69
C SER A 257 10.52 5.74 -0.40
N LEU A 258 9.95 4.87 -1.24
CA LEU A 258 9.25 5.22 -2.48
C LEU A 258 7.79 4.74 -2.43
N GLY A 259 7.10 5.10 -1.36
CA GLY A 259 5.70 4.77 -1.15
C GLY A 259 4.76 5.76 -1.85
N VAL A 260 3.61 5.25 -2.31
CA VAL A 260 2.51 6.08 -2.82
C VAL A 260 1.17 5.52 -2.34
N GLU A 261 0.43 6.31 -1.55
CA GLU A 261 -0.89 6.01 -1.02
C GLU A 261 -1.86 5.58 -2.13
N GLY A 262 -2.52 4.44 -1.92
CA GLY A 262 -3.46 3.87 -2.88
C GLY A 262 -2.81 3.37 -4.17
N SER A 263 -1.48 3.26 -4.23
CA SER A 263 -0.78 2.66 -5.35
C SER A 263 -0.50 1.18 -5.11
N GLY A 264 -0.66 0.38 -6.16
CA GLY A 264 -0.25 -1.03 -6.21
C GLY A 264 0.74 -1.26 -7.34
N TYR A 265 0.94 -2.51 -7.75
CA TYR A 265 1.89 -2.86 -8.83
C TYR A 265 1.57 -2.16 -10.15
N ALA A 266 0.29 -1.90 -10.43
CA ALA A 266 -0.14 -1.16 -11.61
C ALA A 266 0.46 0.26 -11.67
N GLY A 267 0.72 0.88 -10.53
CA GLY A 267 1.36 2.20 -10.45
C GLY A 267 2.74 2.21 -11.09
N ILE A 268 3.57 1.19 -10.78
CA ILE A 268 4.89 0.98 -11.38
C ILE A 268 4.78 0.63 -12.87
N LEU A 269 3.84 -0.24 -13.25
CA LEU A 269 3.66 -0.64 -14.63
C LEU A 269 3.33 0.56 -15.53
N ASN A 270 2.51 1.48 -15.03
CA ASN A 270 2.06 2.68 -15.74
C ASN A 270 3.01 3.87 -15.60
N ALA A 271 4.09 3.75 -14.82
CA ALA A 271 5.15 4.75 -14.75
C ALA A 271 6.12 4.59 -15.93
N GLU A 272 6.00 5.49 -16.91
CA GLU A 272 6.78 5.48 -18.15
C GLU A 272 8.30 5.57 -17.89
N LEU A 273 8.73 6.48 -17.01
CA LEU A 273 10.14 6.73 -16.74
C LEU A 273 10.73 5.80 -15.67
N PHE A 274 9.94 4.87 -15.13
CA PHE A 274 10.36 3.98 -14.04
C PHE A 274 11.66 3.24 -14.35
N SER A 275 11.78 2.58 -15.50
CA SER A 275 12.97 1.78 -15.80
C SER A 275 14.24 2.62 -15.96
N ALA A 276 14.14 3.78 -16.61
CA ALA A 276 15.28 4.68 -16.78
C ALA A 276 15.74 5.26 -15.43
N GLN A 277 14.80 5.71 -14.60
CA GLN A 277 15.12 6.29 -13.30
C GLN A 277 15.54 5.25 -12.26
N LEU A 278 14.98 4.04 -12.30
CA LEU A 278 15.44 2.93 -11.46
C LEU A 278 16.89 2.55 -11.80
N SER A 279 17.23 2.52 -13.10
CA SER A 279 18.61 2.28 -13.54
C SER A 279 19.56 3.37 -13.04
N ALA A 280 19.09 4.63 -13.00
CA ALA A 280 19.85 5.76 -12.47
C ALA A 280 20.00 5.73 -10.93
N LEU A 281 19.02 5.18 -10.20
CA LEU A 281 19.19 4.88 -8.77
C LEU A 281 20.20 3.75 -8.54
N ASN A 282 20.31 2.82 -9.49
CA ASN A 282 21.20 1.65 -9.44
C ASN A 282 21.12 0.88 -8.10
N PRO A 283 19.92 0.41 -7.69
CA PRO A 283 19.75 -0.32 -6.44
C PRO A 283 20.43 -1.69 -6.44
N ASP A 284 20.94 -2.10 -5.29
CA ASP A 284 21.40 -3.47 -5.01
C ASP A 284 20.23 -4.35 -4.52
N LEU A 285 19.26 -3.72 -3.84
CA LEU A 285 18.06 -4.38 -3.34
C LEU A 285 16.81 -3.57 -3.65
N ILE A 286 15.85 -4.21 -4.31
CA ILE A 286 14.52 -3.66 -4.60
C ILE A 286 13.51 -4.36 -3.72
N ILE A 287 12.78 -3.60 -2.89
CA ILE A 287 11.73 -4.14 -2.03
C ILE A 287 10.37 -3.73 -2.61
N LEU A 288 9.47 -4.70 -2.78
CA LEU A 288 8.10 -4.49 -3.25
C LEU A 288 7.13 -4.86 -2.10
N ASP A 289 6.63 -3.84 -1.39
CA ASP A 289 5.73 -3.94 -0.23
C ASP A 289 4.38 -3.26 -0.55
N PHE A 290 3.57 -3.93 -1.37
CA PHE A 290 2.22 -3.49 -1.71
C PHE A 290 1.20 -4.45 -1.10
N SER A 291 0.27 -3.93 -0.30
CA SER A 291 -0.75 -4.74 0.34
C SER A 291 -2.11 -4.06 0.40
N VAL A 292 -2.20 -2.81 0.83
CA VAL A 292 -3.49 -2.14 1.06
C VAL A 292 -4.20 -1.90 -0.26
N ALA A 293 -3.51 -1.35 -1.26
CA ALA A 293 -4.10 -1.08 -2.57
C ALA A 293 -4.47 -2.37 -3.34
N GLU A 294 -3.73 -3.46 -3.13
CA GLU A 294 -4.00 -4.75 -3.79
C GLU A 294 -5.20 -5.47 -3.17
N LEU A 295 -5.47 -5.27 -1.87
CA LEU A 295 -6.44 -6.05 -1.11
C LEU A 295 -7.72 -5.28 -0.74
N SER A 296 -7.64 -3.95 -0.58
CA SER A 296 -8.75 -3.15 -0.07
C SER A 296 -10.03 -3.31 -0.88
N GLY A 297 -11.14 -3.58 -0.18
CA GLY A 297 -12.45 -3.75 -0.78
C GLY A 297 -12.64 -5.05 -1.57
N ARG A 298 -11.71 -6.01 -1.49
CA ARG A 298 -11.80 -7.30 -2.19
C ARG A 298 -11.92 -8.48 -1.24
N ASP A 299 -12.77 -9.43 -1.62
CA ASP A 299 -12.91 -10.69 -0.89
C ASP A 299 -12.03 -11.80 -1.48
N VAL A 300 -11.60 -11.60 -2.74
CA VAL A 300 -10.73 -12.51 -3.50
C VAL A 300 -9.69 -11.71 -4.27
N LEU A 301 -8.58 -12.34 -4.61
CA LEU A 301 -7.53 -11.71 -5.42
C LEU A 301 -8.06 -11.31 -6.79
N GLY A 302 -7.58 -10.17 -7.29
CA GLY A 302 -7.95 -9.70 -8.62
C GLY A 302 -7.43 -10.66 -9.71
N PRO A 303 -8.15 -10.81 -10.84
CA PRO A 303 -7.75 -11.72 -11.93
C PRO A 303 -6.40 -11.35 -12.57
N PHE A 304 -5.93 -10.12 -12.37
CA PHE A 304 -4.66 -9.63 -12.89
C PHE A 304 -3.55 -9.51 -11.85
N THR A 305 -3.79 -9.83 -10.57
CA THR A 305 -2.82 -9.62 -9.48
C THR A 305 -1.51 -10.36 -9.76
N LYS A 306 -1.54 -11.68 -9.98
CA LYS A 306 -0.33 -12.46 -10.33
C LYS A 306 0.42 -11.90 -11.53
N LYS A 307 -0.34 -11.51 -12.57
CA LYS A 307 0.22 -10.96 -13.82
C LYS A 307 0.90 -9.61 -13.59
N ASN A 308 0.31 -8.73 -12.79
CA ASN A 308 0.85 -7.41 -12.50
C ASN A 308 2.13 -7.49 -11.66
N ILE A 309 2.14 -8.34 -10.63
CA ILE A 309 3.33 -8.61 -9.82
C ILE A 309 4.46 -9.14 -10.73
N SER A 310 4.18 -10.19 -11.51
CA SER A 310 5.17 -10.80 -12.41
C SER A 310 5.72 -9.82 -13.44
N ARG A 311 4.87 -8.93 -14.01
CA ARG A 311 5.31 -7.90 -14.95
C ARG A 311 6.14 -6.82 -14.27
N THR A 312 5.84 -6.49 -13.03
CA THR A 312 6.61 -5.50 -12.25
C THR A 312 8.01 -6.03 -11.96
N ILE A 313 8.11 -7.28 -11.50
CA ILE A 313 9.38 -7.99 -11.31
C ILE A 313 10.18 -7.98 -12.62
N ALA A 314 9.55 -8.36 -13.74
CA ALA A 314 10.22 -8.35 -15.04
C ALA A 314 10.67 -6.94 -15.49
N LYS A 315 9.89 -5.89 -15.16
CA LYS A 315 10.24 -4.50 -15.47
C LYS A 315 11.43 -4.02 -14.63
N ALA A 316 11.46 -4.37 -13.34
CA ALA A 316 12.55 -4.07 -12.42
C ALA A 316 13.84 -4.82 -12.81
N ASN A 317 13.78 -6.15 -12.98
CA ASN A 317 14.94 -6.96 -13.39
C ASN A 317 15.55 -6.53 -14.72
N ARG A 318 14.75 -6.02 -15.67
CA ARG A 318 15.29 -5.49 -16.94
C ARG A 318 16.05 -4.19 -16.77
N ALA A 319 15.64 -3.35 -15.83
CA ALA A 319 16.31 -2.09 -15.53
C ALA A 319 17.58 -2.33 -14.70
N CYS A 320 17.49 -3.19 -13.69
CA CYS A 320 18.58 -3.47 -12.75
C CYS A 320 18.76 -5.00 -12.62
N PRO A 321 19.44 -5.65 -13.58
CA PRO A 321 19.58 -7.12 -13.59
C PRO A 321 20.47 -7.67 -12.48
N ASN A 322 21.28 -6.81 -11.84
CA ASN A 322 22.14 -7.15 -10.73
C ASN A 322 21.52 -6.83 -9.36
N ALA A 323 20.28 -6.33 -9.32
CA ALA A 323 19.58 -6.10 -8.06
C ALA A 323 18.83 -7.36 -7.63
N ALA A 324 18.84 -7.69 -6.33
CA ALA A 324 17.86 -8.63 -5.82
C ALA A 324 16.49 -7.95 -5.68
N ILE A 325 15.44 -8.75 -5.80
CA ILE A 325 14.07 -8.32 -5.52
C ILE A 325 13.56 -9.07 -4.29
N LEU A 326 13.10 -8.32 -3.30
CA LEU A 326 12.39 -8.81 -2.12
C LEU A 326 10.90 -8.49 -2.24
N LEU A 327 10.07 -9.53 -2.20
CA LEU A 327 8.62 -9.38 -2.07
C LEU A 327 8.25 -9.39 -0.57
N VAL A 328 7.39 -8.47 -0.15
CA VAL A 328 6.88 -8.39 1.22
C VAL A 328 5.36 -8.59 1.19
N SER A 329 4.85 -9.53 2.00
CA SER A 329 3.40 -9.74 2.12
C SER A 329 2.73 -8.69 3.01
N GLY A 330 1.41 -8.56 2.91
CA GLY A 330 0.62 -7.68 3.78
C GLY A 330 0.42 -8.27 5.18
N GLN A 331 0.07 -7.41 6.13
CA GLN A 331 -0.41 -7.88 7.44
C GLN A 331 -1.88 -8.33 7.38
N ASP A 332 -2.32 -9.03 8.42
CA ASP A 332 -3.75 -9.26 8.66
C ASP A 332 -4.52 -7.93 8.76
N MET A 333 -5.68 -7.85 8.12
CA MET A 333 -6.46 -6.62 7.98
C MET A 333 -7.96 -6.87 8.14
N TYR A 334 -8.70 -5.84 8.55
CA TYR A 334 -10.16 -5.89 8.62
C TYR A 334 -10.80 -4.79 7.77
N ARG A 335 -11.91 -5.14 7.11
CA ARG A 335 -12.81 -4.20 6.44
C ARG A 335 -13.89 -3.74 7.41
N GLY A 336 -14.16 -2.44 7.43
CA GLY A 336 -15.24 -1.86 8.24
C GLY A 336 -15.08 -2.12 9.76
N LYS A 337 -13.88 -2.47 10.22
CA LYS A 337 -13.56 -2.83 11.61
C LYS A 337 -14.24 -4.11 12.14
N GLN A 338 -14.91 -4.87 11.29
CA GLN A 338 -15.74 -6.01 11.69
C GLN A 338 -15.39 -7.28 10.94
N GLU A 339 -15.05 -7.16 9.66
CA GLU A 339 -14.83 -8.31 8.79
C GLU A 339 -13.34 -8.52 8.55
N ASN A 340 -12.82 -9.70 8.88
CA ASN A 340 -11.45 -10.08 8.56
C ASN A 340 -11.30 -10.30 7.04
N MET A 341 -10.27 -9.71 6.45
CA MET A 341 -9.98 -9.86 5.03
C MET A 341 -9.19 -11.15 4.79
N ALA A 342 -9.88 -12.28 4.64
CA ALA A 342 -9.26 -13.59 4.42
C ALA A 342 -8.30 -13.63 3.21
N VAL A 343 -8.57 -12.80 2.21
CA VAL A 343 -7.72 -12.61 1.02
C VAL A 343 -6.27 -12.21 1.34
N THR A 344 -5.98 -11.67 2.53
CA THR A 344 -4.61 -11.37 2.99
C THR A 344 -3.72 -12.62 3.06
N GLU A 345 -4.27 -13.75 3.50
CA GLU A 345 -3.55 -15.03 3.55
C GLU A 345 -3.32 -15.59 2.14
N GLU A 346 -4.34 -15.52 1.27
CA GLU A 346 -4.23 -15.93 -0.14
C GLU A 346 -3.16 -15.11 -0.87
N TYR A 347 -3.07 -13.82 -0.55
CA TYR A 347 -2.08 -12.91 -1.12
C TYR A 347 -0.65 -13.27 -0.69
N SER A 348 -0.44 -13.57 0.59
CA SER A 348 0.85 -14.10 1.09
C SER A 348 1.24 -15.38 0.33
N ALA A 349 0.32 -16.34 0.19
CA ALA A 349 0.58 -17.56 -0.55
C ALA A 349 0.92 -17.31 -2.03
N LEU A 350 0.23 -16.37 -2.68
CA LEU A 350 0.53 -15.99 -4.06
C LEU A 350 1.93 -15.36 -4.20
N LEU A 351 2.32 -14.46 -3.28
CA LEU A 351 3.66 -13.84 -3.32
C LEU A 351 4.75 -14.88 -3.11
N HIS A 352 4.55 -15.84 -2.22
CA HIS A 352 5.45 -16.98 -2.04
C HIS A 352 5.60 -17.77 -3.35
N GLU A 353 4.49 -18.15 -4.00
CA GLU A 353 4.51 -18.86 -5.29
C GLU A 353 5.29 -18.08 -6.35
N ILE A 354 5.04 -16.77 -6.47
CA ILE A 354 5.73 -15.93 -7.44
C ILE A 354 7.22 -15.79 -7.11
N ALA A 355 7.59 -15.65 -5.82
CA ALA A 355 8.98 -15.55 -5.41
C ALA A 355 9.77 -16.79 -5.82
N LYS A 356 9.18 -17.99 -5.64
CA LYS A 356 9.74 -19.25 -6.13
C LYS A 356 9.85 -19.28 -7.65
N GLU A 357 8.76 -18.94 -8.36
CA GLU A 357 8.71 -18.96 -9.82
C GLU A 357 9.74 -18.01 -10.46
N LYS A 358 10.03 -16.88 -9.79
CA LYS A 358 10.89 -15.81 -10.32
C LYS A 358 12.28 -15.77 -9.69
N GLY A 359 12.57 -16.58 -8.68
CA GLY A 359 13.83 -16.54 -7.93
C GLY A 359 14.02 -15.25 -7.13
N CYS A 360 12.93 -14.63 -6.67
CA CYS A 360 12.97 -13.47 -5.78
C CYS A 360 13.16 -13.91 -4.32
N LEU A 361 13.63 -12.99 -3.48
CA LEU A 361 13.55 -13.12 -2.03
C LEU A 361 12.10 -12.88 -1.57
N PHE A 362 11.71 -13.47 -0.45
CA PHE A 362 10.38 -13.30 0.13
C PHE A 362 10.42 -13.11 1.64
N TYR A 363 9.78 -12.06 2.13
CA TYR A 363 9.53 -11.85 3.56
C TYR A 363 8.04 -11.96 3.83
N ASP A 364 7.66 -13.03 4.52
CA ASP A 364 6.26 -13.35 4.77
C ASP A 364 5.75 -12.64 6.02
N TRP A 365 5.60 -11.31 5.90
CA TRP A 365 5.12 -10.47 6.99
C TRP A 365 3.75 -10.92 7.53
N PHE A 366 2.88 -11.47 6.70
CA PHE A 366 1.60 -12.04 7.15
C PHE A 366 1.80 -13.04 8.29
N TRP A 367 2.65 -14.05 8.08
CA TRP A 367 2.92 -15.06 9.11
C TRP A 367 3.82 -14.55 10.21
N ALA A 368 4.88 -13.80 9.91
CA ALA A 368 5.75 -13.22 10.94
C ALA A 368 4.97 -12.33 11.93
N SER A 369 4.00 -11.56 11.44
CA SER A 369 3.10 -10.71 12.24
C SER A 369 1.99 -11.47 12.99
N GLY A 370 1.94 -12.79 12.85
CA GLY A 370 1.07 -13.70 13.61
C GLY A 370 -0.03 -14.40 12.79
N GLY A 371 -0.24 -14.01 11.54
CA GLY A 371 -1.29 -14.56 10.66
C GLY A 371 -2.69 -14.01 10.94
N ARG A 372 -3.70 -14.77 10.52
CA ARG A 372 -5.08 -14.33 10.47
C ARG A 372 -5.63 -13.95 11.85
N THR A 373 -6.44 -12.90 11.89
CA THR A 373 -7.06 -12.31 13.10
C THR A 373 -6.08 -11.66 14.08
N ARG A 374 -4.76 -11.69 13.82
CA ARG A 374 -3.78 -11.16 14.78
C ARG A 374 -3.72 -9.66 14.82
N ILE A 375 -4.23 -8.93 13.83
CA ILE A 375 -4.31 -7.47 13.93
C ILE A 375 -5.14 -7.01 15.13
N LEU A 376 -6.04 -7.86 15.66
CA LEU A 376 -6.75 -7.63 16.92
C LEU A 376 -5.84 -7.70 18.15
N ASP A 377 -4.86 -8.60 18.17
CA ASP A 377 -3.82 -8.65 19.20
C ASP A 377 -2.94 -7.39 19.10
N TRP A 378 -2.51 -7.02 17.89
CA TRP A 378 -1.80 -5.76 17.63
C TRP A 378 -2.58 -4.54 18.14
N LYS A 379 -3.89 -4.44 17.87
CA LYS A 379 -4.75 -3.36 18.38
C LYS A 379 -4.81 -3.36 19.91
N THR A 380 -5.01 -4.53 20.52
CA THR A 380 -5.10 -4.68 21.98
C THR A 380 -3.79 -4.24 22.67
N ARG A 381 -2.65 -4.48 22.02
CA ARG A 381 -1.32 -4.02 22.47
C ARG A 381 -0.99 -2.58 22.07
N LYS A 382 -1.92 -1.85 21.46
CA LYS A 382 -1.72 -0.48 20.95
C LYS A 382 -0.60 -0.37 19.91
N LEU A 383 -0.43 -1.42 19.10
CA LEU A 383 0.46 -1.49 17.96
C LEU A 383 -0.27 -1.18 16.64
N ALA A 384 -1.57 -1.51 16.53
CA ALA A 384 -2.41 -1.15 15.40
C ALA A 384 -3.37 0.01 15.70
N ASN A 385 -3.82 0.73 14.67
CA ASN A 385 -4.88 1.72 14.76
C ASN A 385 -6.27 1.07 14.82
N LEU A 386 -7.29 1.88 15.11
CA LEU A 386 -8.67 1.42 15.25
C LEU A 386 -9.34 1.06 13.92
N ASP A 387 -8.73 1.45 12.80
CA ASP A 387 -9.13 1.06 11.45
C ASP A 387 -8.82 -0.42 11.16
N LEU A 388 -7.92 -1.05 11.94
CA LEU A 388 -7.43 -2.42 11.74
C LEU A 388 -6.77 -2.63 10.38
N ILE A 389 -6.18 -1.56 9.85
CA ILE A 389 -5.41 -1.54 8.60
C ILE A 389 -4.06 -0.89 8.89
N SER A 390 -4.07 0.33 9.42
CA SER A 390 -2.86 1.08 9.70
C SER A 390 -2.23 0.68 11.02
N LEU A 391 -0.90 0.81 11.13
CA LEU A 391 -0.20 0.67 12.40
C LEU A 391 -0.04 2.00 13.15
N LYS A 392 0.13 1.90 14.46
CA LYS A 392 0.61 3.02 15.30
C LYS A 392 2.14 3.12 15.17
N PRO A 393 2.76 4.25 15.58
CA PRO A 393 4.22 4.39 15.56
C PRO A 393 4.98 3.22 16.21
N LYS A 394 4.47 2.70 17.34
CA LYS A 394 5.06 1.51 17.99
C LYS A 394 4.96 0.23 17.16
N GLY A 395 3.86 0.05 16.42
CA GLY A 395 3.69 -1.09 15.53
C GLY A 395 4.58 -1.01 14.30
N TYR A 396 4.68 0.17 13.67
CA TYR A 396 5.61 0.37 12.55
C TYR A 396 7.07 0.17 12.96
N ARG A 397 7.45 0.63 14.17
CA ARG A 397 8.77 0.34 14.72
C ARG A 397 9.02 -1.15 14.90
N LEU A 398 8.05 -1.91 15.41
CA LEU A 398 8.17 -3.36 15.54
C LEU A 398 8.30 -4.04 14.17
N LYS A 399 7.53 -3.62 13.16
CA LYS A 399 7.69 -4.10 11.77
C LYS A 399 9.10 -3.83 11.24
N ALA A 400 9.64 -2.63 11.49
CA ALA A 400 11.01 -2.26 11.11
C ALA A 400 12.06 -3.11 11.81
N GLU A 401 11.92 -3.33 13.12
CA GLU A 401 12.84 -4.16 13.92
C GLU A 401 12.86 -5.61 13.42
N MET A 402 11.69 -6.21 13.16
CA MET A 402 11.59 -7.58 12.66
C MET A 402 12.16 -7.74 11.25
N LEU A 403 11.77 -6.89 10.29
CA LEU A 403 12.34 -6.95 8.94
C LEU A 403 13.84 -6.61 8.93
N GLY A 404 14.27 -5.65 9.75
CA GLY A 404 15.67 -5.31 9.91
C GLY A 404 16.49 -6.49 10.41
N GLU A 405 16.03 -7.18 11.44
CA GLU A 405 16.65 -8.41 11.93
C GLU A 405 16.73 -9.49 10.84
N ALA A 406 15.61 -9.76 10.15
CA ALA A 406 15.57 -10.76 9.09
C ALA A 406 16.54 -10.43 7.94
N LEU A 407 16.61 -9.15 7.53
CA LEU A 407 17.56 -8.68 6.51
C LEU A 407 19.00 -8.81 6.98
N LEU A 408 19.32 -8.38 8.20
CA LEU A 408 20.68 -8.46 8.74
C LEU A 408 21.17 -9.90 8.83
N VAL A 409 20.33 -10.83 9.31
CA VAL A 409 20.63 -12.26 9.30
C VAL A 409 20.87 -12.74 7.86
N ALA A 410 19.96 -12.43 6.94
CA ALA A 410 20.09 -12.84 5.56
C ALA A 410 21.35 -12.31 4.88
N LEU A 411 21.76 -11.08 5.17
CA LEU A 411 22.88 -10.40 4.53
C LEU A 411 24.25 -10.70 5.19
N ASN A 412 24.27 -11.06 6.48
CA ASN A 412 25.52 -11.31 7.21
C ASN A 412 25.86 -12.79 7.37
N GLU A 413 24.88 -13.68 7.42
CA GLU A 413 25.13 -15.09 7.68
C GLU A 413 25.25 -15.88 6.37
N GLU A 414 26.27 -16.74 6.25
CA GLU A 414 26.38 -17.69 5.14
C GLU A 414 25.32 -18.80 5.25
N ILE A 415 24.13 -18.52 4.77
CA ILE A 415 23.08 -19.53 4.62
C ILE A 415 23.46 -20.45 3.44
N THR A 416 23.69 -21.73 3.72
CA THR A 416 24.15 -22.76 2.76
C THR A 416 23.03 -23.63 2.18
N GLN A 417 21.77 -23.36 2.54
CA GLN A 417 20.57 -24.08 2.08
C GLN A 417 19.41 -23.11 1.84
N SER A 418 18.39 -23.54 1.08
CA SER A 418 17.15 -22.77 0.90
C SER A 418 16.47 -22.50 2.24
N THR A 419 16.26 -21.23 2.58
CA THR A 419 15.59 -20.78 3.80
C THR A 419 14.08 -20.76 3.60
N GLU A 420 13.44 -21.90 3.34
CA GLU A 420 11.98 -21.97 3.23
C GLU A 420 11.35 -22.24 4.60
N VAL A 421 10.26 -21.54 4.92
CA VAL A 421 9.49 -21.76 6.16
C VAL A 421 8.37 -22.75 5.89
N GLU A 422 8.33 -23.86 6.63
CA GLU A 422 7.21 -24.81 6.57
C GLU A 422 5.96 -24.25 7.26
N LEU A 423 4.92 -23.96 6.48
CA LEU A 423 3.76 -23.21 6.98
C LEU A 423 2.72 -24.05 7.76
N GLU A 424 2.83 -25.39 7.75
CA GLU A 424 1.74 -26.25 8.22
C GLU A 424 1.46 -26.09 9.72
N ALA A 425 2.51 -25.98 10.54
CA ALA A 425 2.38 -25.77 11.98
C ALA A 425 1.63 -24.46 12.32
N PHE A 426 1.86 -23.39 11.55
CA PHE A 426 1.16 -22.11 11.74
C PHE A 426 -0.31 -22.21 11.36
N ARG A 427 -0.62 -22.89 10.25
CA ARG A 427 -1.99 -23.12 9.80
C ARG A 427 -2.77 -23.96 10.81
N GLU A 428 -2.17 -25.00 11.38
CA GLU A 428 -2.79 -25.79 12.45
C GLU A 428 -3.06 -24.95 13.70
N ALA A 429 -2.09 -24.15 14.13
CA ALA A 429 -2.25 -23.24 15.28
C ALA A 429 -3.35 -22.19 15.05
N GLN A 430 -3.40 -21.62 13.83
CA GLN A 430 -4.44 -20.68 13.42
C GLN A 430 -5.83 -21.34 13.38
N ALA A 431 -5.95 -22.53 12.78
CA ALA A 431 -7.22 -23.26 12.69
C ALA A 431 -7.78 -23.58 14.09
N LYS A 432 -6.93 -24.00 15.02
CA LYS A 432 -7.31 -24.24 16.42
C LYS A 432 -7.87 -22.97 17.09
N ARG A 433 -7.22 -21.83 16.90
CA ARG A 433 -7.69 -20.54 17.45
C ARG A 433 -9.02 -20.10 16.84
N LEU A 434 -9.22 -20.28 15.53
CA LEU A 434 -10.48 -19.94 14.88
C LEU A 434 -11.64 -20.80 15.40
N LEU A 435 -11.39 -22.09 15.66
CA LEU A 435 -12.35 -22.96 16.34
C LEU A 435 -12.66 -22.44 17.76
N ASP A 436 -11.65 -22.04 18.54
CA ASP A 436 -11.86 -21.47 19.87
C ASP A 436 -12.75 -20.20 19.82
N PHE A 437 -12.51 -19.29 18.86
CA PHE A 437 -13.36 -18.12 18.67
C PHE A 437 -14.83 -18.47 18.37
N GLN A 438 -15.05 -19.41 17.45
CA GLN A 438 -16.40 -19.87 17.12
C GLN A 438 -17.08 -20.50 18.35
N THR A 439 -16.36 -21.27 19.15
CA THR A 439 -16.92 -21.88 20.37
C THR A 439 -17.26 -20.84 21.46
N LEU A 440 -16.47 -19.77 21.59
CA LEU A 440 -16.72 -18.67 22.53
C LEU A 440 -17.93 -17.81 22.14
N GLU A 441 -18.13 -17.54 20.85
CA GLU A 441 -19.34 -16.85 20.34
C GLU A 441 -20.60 -17.67 20.56
N VAL A 442 -20.53 -19.00 20.38
CA VAL A 442 -21.65 -19.91 20.67
C VAL A 442 -21.95 -19.98 22.18
N ALA A 443 -20.94 -20.00 23.05
CA ALA A 443 -21.13 -20.03 24.50
C ALA A 443 -21.73 -18.72 25.07
N THR A 444 -21.31 -17.57 24.54
CA THR A 444 -21.82 -16.25 24.96
C THR A 444 -23.23 -15.97 24.45
N SER A 445 -23.59 -16.46 23.26
CA SER A 445 -24.97 -16.41 22.75
C SER A 445 -25.93 -17.36 23.50
N THR A 446 -25.43 -18.44 24.10
CA THR A 446 -26.24 -19.38 24.90
C THR A 446 -26.48 -18.90 26.35
N THR A 447 -25.70 -17.94 26.85
CA THR A 447 -25.77 -17.49 28.27
C THR A 447 -26.73 -16.31 28.50
N THR A 448 -27.44 -15.83 27.47
CA THR A 448 -28.42 -14.71 27.60
C THR A 448 -29.85 -15.16 27.38
N GLN A 449 -30.35 -16.12 28.16
CA GLN A 449 -31.78 -16.32 28.39
C GLN A 449 -32.05 -16.87 29.79
N GLU A 450 -32.10 -15.99 30.78
CA GLU A 450 -32.95 -16.17 31.95
C GLU A 450 -33.32 -14.79 32.50
N VAL A 451 -34.41 -14.22 31.99
CA VAL A 451 -35.14 -13.14 32.68
C VAL A 451 -36.60 -13.54 32.80
N THR A 452 -36.99 -13.61 34.06
CA THR A 452 -38.23 -14.06 34.66
C THR A 452 -39.44 -13.24 34.20
N THR A 453 -40.52 -13.93 33.85
CA THR A 453 -41.85 -13.37 33.59
C THR A 453 -42.48 -12.78 34.86
N SER A 454 -43.10 -11.60 34.76
CA SER A 454 -44.22 -11.17 35.63
C SER A 454 -45.08 -10.11 34.92
N ASN A 455 -46.38 -10.40 34.84
CA ASN A 455 -47.45 -9.68 34.13
C ASN A 455 -47.85 -8.34 34.77
N THR A 456 -48.27 -7.36 33.96
CA THR A 456 -49.43 -6.48 34.25
C THR A 456 -50.02 -5.90 32.95
N THR A 457 -51.30 -6.18 32.72
CA THR A 457 -52.18 -5.76 31.61
C THR A 457 -52.90 -4.46 31.95
N ILE A 458 -53.17 -3.52 31.01
CA ILE A 458 -54.51 -2.91 30.72
C ILE A 458 -54.58 -2.26 29.29
N ARG A 459 -55.48 -2.85 28.48
CA ARG A 459 -56.48 -2.36 27.49
C ARG A 459 -56.50 -0.90 26.95
N ALA A 460 -56.77 -0.82 25.63
CA ALA A 460 -57.01 0.37 24.80
C ALA A 460 -58.46 0.92 24.81
N GLN A 461 -58.62 2.22 24.47
CA GLN A 461 -59.80 2.81 23.81
C GLN A 461 -59.51 4.23 23.24
N SER A 462 -59.91 4.48 21.99
CA SER A 462 -60.00 5.79 21.29
C SER A 462 -61.31 6.52 21.63
N PRO A 463 -61.55 7.83 21.30
CA PRO A 463 -62.27 8.23 20.05
C PRO A 463 -62.00 9.72 19.59
N PRO A 464 -62.87 10.48 18.85
CA PRO A 464 -62.78 10.80 17.40
C PRO A 464 -62.90 12.32 17.02
N THR A 465 -63.00 12.65 15.71
CA THR A 465 -64.03 13.52 15.04
C THR A 465 -63.50 14.39 13.86
N VAL A 466 -64.38 14.59 12.87
CA VAL A 466 -64.25 15.08 11.48
C VAL A 466 -64.99 16.42 11.29
N GLU A 467 -64.63 17.25 10.29
CA GLU A 467 -65.50 18.01 9.32
C GLU A 467 -64.60 18.87 8.39
N SER A 468 -64.59 18.82 7.04
CA SER A 468 -65.61 19.00 5.95
C SER A 468 -66.04 20.48 5.74
N GLY A 469 -66.22 21.08 4.55
CA GLY A 469 -66.34 20.65 3.14
C GLY A 469 -66.02 21.80 2.13
N SER A 470 -65.74 21.50 0.85
CA SER A 470 -66.63 21.51 -0.37
C SER A 470 -66.92 22.91 -0.99
N ALA A 471 -67.01 23.14 -2.31
CA ALA A 471 -66.73 22.43 -3.57
C ALA A 471 -67.05 23.36 -4.78
N VAL A 472 -66.88 22.85 -6.02
CA VAL A 472 -67.39 23.28 -7.38
C VAL A 472 -66.35 23.96 -8.29
N SER A 473 -66.18 23.69 -9.61
CA SER A 473 -66.46 22.57 -10.55
C SER A 473 -65.84 22.92 -11.94
N THR A 474 -65.16 21.94 -12.58
CA THR A 474 -65.05 21.62 -14.05
C THR A 474 -64.74 22.73 -15.09
N SER A 475 -63.73 22.58 -15.98
CA SER A 475 -63.73 21.59 -17.07
C SER A 475 -62.37 21.39 -17.80
N ASN A 476 -62.10 20.11 -18.07
CA ASN A 476 -61.25 19.42 -19.07
C ASN A 476 -60.13 20.13 -19.85
N SER A 477 -58.91 19.64 -19.64
CA SER A 477 -58.13 18.99 -20.71
C SER A 477 -57.22 17.89 -20.12
N SER A 478 -57.03 16.83 -20.88
CA SER A 478 -56.62 15.48 -20.48
C SER A 478 -55.11 15.22 -20.55
N SER A 479 -54.53 14.64 -19.49
CA SER A 479 -53.50 13.56 -19.53
C SER A 479 -52.91 13.28 -18.13
N SER A 480 -53.42 12.27 -17.41
CA SER A 480 -52.88 11.85 -16.11
C SER A 480 -51.74 10.83 -16.29
N SER A 481 -50.49 11.29 -16.17
CA SER A 481 -49.33 10.43 -15.99
C SER A 481 -49.02 10.30 -14.49
N ASN A 482 -48.85 9.06 -14.02
CA ASN A 482 -48.41 8.75 -12.66
C ASN A 482 -46.99 9.30 -12.45
N ALA A 483 -46.79 10.23 -11.51
CA ALA A 483 -45.49 10.83 -11.26
C ALA A 483 -44.78 10.16 -10.08
N ASN A 484 -43.63 9.52 -10.34
CA ASN A 484 -42.70 9.01 -9.34
C ASN A 484 -42.23 10.14 -8.40
N GLN A 485 -42.11 9.86 -7.10
CA GLN A 485 -41.61 10.84 -6.15
C GLN A 485 -40.11 11.06 -6.37
N LYS A 486 -39.72 12.29 -6.70
CA LYS A 486 -38.31 12.69 -6.90
C LYS A 486 -37.64 12.98 -5.54
N ILE A 487 -36.59 12.24 -5.23
CA ILE A 487 -35.74 12.37 -4.05
C ILE A 487 -34.33 12.80 -4.51
N THR A 488 -33.68 13.69 -3.77
CA THR A 488 -32.27 14.04 -4.00
C THR A 488 -31.42 13.40 -2.91
N HIS A 489 -30.50 12.52 -3.30
CA HIS A 489 -29.54 11.86 -2.41
C HIS A 489 -28.16 12.52 -2.62
N VAL A 490 -27.48 12.90 -1.54
CA VAL A 490 -26.14 13.50 -1.61
C VAL A 490 -25.13 12.44 -1.21
N VAL A 491 -24.25 12.09 -2.14
CA VAL A 491 -23.24 11.03 -1.97
C VAL A 491 -22.29 11.39 -0.82
N VAL A 492 -22.17 10.49 0.16
CA VAL A 492 -21.20 10.60 1.26
C VAL A 492 -20.05 9.61 1.11
N GLU A 493 -19.03 9.76 1.95
CA GLU A 493 -17.82 8.94 1.92
C GLU A 493 -18.15 7.43 2.03
N GLY A 494 -17.68 6.64 1.07
CA GLY A 494 -17.84 5.19 1.05
C GLY A 494 -19.08 4.67 0.30
N GLU A 495 -19.96 5.53 -0.21
CA GLU A 495 -21.12 5.10 -0.99
C GLU A 495 -20.76 4.84 -2.47
N PHE A 496 -21.41 3.85 -3.08
CA PHE A 496 -21.29 3.53 -4.50
C PHE A 496 -22.67 3.29 -5.13
N LEU A 497 -22.76 3.45 -6.45
CA LEU A 497 -24.04 3.52 -7.15
C LEU A 497 -24.93 2.27 -7.01
N GLY A 498 -24.32 1.09 -6.89
CA GLY A 498 -25.02 -0.17 -6.60
C GLY A 498 -25.69 -0.18 -5.24
N GLY A 499 -24.96 0.22 -4.19
CA GLY A 499 -25.50 0.31 -2.82
C GLY A 499 -26.59 1.38 -2.68
N ILE A 500 -26.46 2.52 -3.39
CA ILE A 500 -27.50 3.56 -3.42
C ILE A 500 -28.75 3.05 -4.15
N ALA A 501 -28.61 2.34 -5.27
CA ALA A 501 -29.74 1.75 -6.00
C ALA A 501 -30.53 0.76 -5.11
N GLU A 502 -29.82 -0.05 -4.34
CA GLU A 502 -30.39 -0.98 -3.37
C GLU A 502 -31.09 -0.26 -2.21
N GLN A 503 -30.47 0.78 -1.65
CA GLN A 503 -31.04 1.59 -0.56
C GLN A 503 -32.43 2.15 -0.90
N TYR A 504 -32.65 2.50 -2.17
CA TYR A 504 -33.92 3.06 -2.64
C TYR A 504 -34.81 2.04 -3.39
N ASN A 505 -34.41 0.76 -3.42
CA ASN A 505 -35.11 -0.33 -4.13
C ASN A 505 -35.39 0.01 -5.61
N VAL A 506 -34.40 0.58 -6.30
CA VAL A 506 -34.45 0.92 -7.72
C VAL A 506 -33.40 0.12 -8.49
N GLY A 507 -33.67 -0.20 -9.76
CA GLY A 507 -32.70 -0.92 -10.60
C GLY A 507 -31.47 -0.07 -10.89
N PHE A 508 -30.27 -0.67 -10.80
CA PHE A 508 -28.97 -0.04 -11.05
C PHE A 508 -28.94 0.79 -12.35
N SER A 509 -29.40 0.21 -13.46
CA SER A 509 -29.44 0.89 -14.77
C SER A 509 -30.40 2.08 -14.81
N LYS A 510 -31.47 2.07 -14.01
CA LYS A 510 -32.43 3.19 -13.93
C LYS A 510 -31.83 4.36 -13.15
N LEU A 511 -31.14 4.08 -12.04
CA LEU A 511 -30.48 5.11 -11.25
C LEU A 511 -29.38 5.83 -12.05
N MET A 512 -28.61 5.10 -12.88
CA MET A 512 -27.66 5.69 -13.83
C MET A 512 -28.35 6.62 -14.84
N ALA A 513 -29.42 6.14 -15.48
CA ALA A 513 -30.13 6.89 -16.51
C ALA A 513 -30.72 8.21 -15.99
N TRP A 514 -31.27 8.22 -14.78
CA TRP A 514 -31.84 9.45 -14.18
C TRP A 514 -30.81 10.53 -13.88
N ASN A 515 -29.55 10.15 -13.73
CA ASN A 515 -28.46 11.03 -13.33
C ASN A 515 -27.48 11.32 -14.47
N GLY A 516 -27.77 10.86 -15.69
CA GLY A 516 -26.87 10.99 -16.83
C GLY A 516 -25.52 10.30 -16.62
N LEU A 517 -25.50 9.26 -15.79
CA LEU A 517 -24.30 8.50 -15.48
C LEU A 517 -24.16 7.32 -16.44
N THR A 518 -22.91 6.97 -16.72
CA THR A 518 -22.51 5.79 -17.49
C THR A 518 -21.82 4.78 -16.57
N GLU A 519 -21.54 3.57 -17.03
CA GLU A 519 -20.82 2.55 -16.25
C GLU A 519 -19.39 2.99 -15.85
N GLU A 520 -18.85 4.01 -16.53
CA GLU A 520 -17.54 4.62 -16.25
C GLU A 520 -17.63 5.84 -15.29
N SER A 521 -18.85 6.25 -14.92
CA SER A 521 -19.05 7.44 -14.10
C SER A 521 -18.74 7.18 -12.62
N ILE A 522 -17.75 7.89 -12.09
CA ILE A 522 -17.34 7.82 -10.68
C ILE A 522 -18.14 8.84 -9.89
N LEU A 523 -18.73 8.40 -8.77
CA LEU A 523 -19.46 9.29 -7.86
C LEU A 523 -18.47 10.13 -7.03
N ALA A 524 -18.64 11.45 -7.05
CA ALA A 524 -17.88 12.36 -6.21
C ALA A 524 -18.58 12.56 -4.86
N ILE A 525 -17.81 12.68 -3.78
CA ILE A 525 -18.35 13.04 -2.47
C ILE A 525 -19.02 14.42 -2.56
N GLY A 526 -20.26 14.52 -2.08
CA GLY A 526 -21.11 15.70 -2.21
C GLY A 526 -21.91 15.77 -3.52
N GLN A 527 -21.76 14.81 -4.44
CA GLN A 527 -22.55 14.75 -5.67
C GLN A 527 -24.02 14.48 -5.36
N SER A 528 -24.92 15.27 -5.94
CA SER A 528 -26.35 15.09 -5.77
C SER A 528 -26.93 14.20 -6.86
N LEU A 529 -27.53 13.08 -6.46
CA LEU A 529 -28.24 12.15 -7.33
C LEU A 529 -29.75 12.30 -7.18
N THR A 530 -30.43 12.38 -8.32
CA THR A 530 -31.87 12.25 -8.46
C THR A 530 -32.27 10.77 -8.43
N VAL A 531 -33.11 10.41 -7.46
CA VAL A 531 -33.71 9.09 -7.31
C VAL A 531 -35.22 9.24 -7.46
N TYR A 532 -35.86 8.40 -8.26
CA TYR A 532 -37.31 8.34 -8.34
C TYR A 532 -37.81 7.09 -7.60
N SER A 533 -38.32 7.26 -6.37
CA SER A 533 -38.86 6.15 -5.60
C SER A 533 -40.34 5.96 -5.93
N ASP A 534 -40.73 4.75 -6.33
CA ASP A 534 -42.12 4.36 -6.38
C ASP A 534 -42.57 3.95 -4.98
N ASN A 535 -43.36 4.82 -4.34
CA ASN A 535 -43.98 4.47 -3.07
C ASN A 535 -45.21 3.59 -3.35
N ARG A 536 -44.97 2.35 -3.78
CA ARG A 536 -45.92 1.25 -3.65
C ARG A 536 -45.25 0.12 -2.91
N THR A 537 -45.54 0.08 -1.62
CA THR A 537 -45.31 -1.04 -0.73
C THR A 537 -45.78 -2.36 -1.36
N ALA A 538 -44.93 -3.37 -1.19
CA ALA A 538 -45.20 -4.80 -1.19
C ALA A 538 -46.65 -5.25 -1.47
N SER A 539 -46.86 -5.91 -2.62
CA SER A 539 -47.56 -7.20 -2.71
C SER A 539 -47.73 -7.67 -4.16
N SER A 540 -47.31 -8.92 -4.38
CA SER A 540 -47.90 -9.94 -5.26
C SER A 540 -48.31 -9.58 -6.70
N SER A 541 -47.76 -10.31 -7.67
CA SER A 541 -48.48 -11.08 -8.72
C SER A 541 -47.51 -11.39 -9.86
N SER A 542 -47.03 -12.63 -9.99
CA SER A 542 -47.68 -13.82 -10.57
C SER A 542 -47.29 -14.04 -12.04
N SER A 543 -46.46 -15.06 -12.23
CA SER A 543 -46.56 -16.09 -13.27
C SER A 543 -47.08 -15.68 -14.65
N SER A 544 -46.16 -15.51 -15.60
CA SER A 544 -46.36 -15.98 -16.97
C SER A 544 -45.53 -17.25 -17.15
N SER A 545 -46.24 -18.38 -17.16
CA SER A 545 -45.74 -19.72 -17.38
C SER A 545 -45.24 -19.89 -18.83
N SER A 546 -43.94 -19.75 -19.05
CA SER A 546 -43.24 -20.60 -20.01
C SER A 546 -42.73 -21.80 -19.21
N SER A 547 -43.15 -23.01 -19.57
CA SER A 547 -42.73 -24.22 -18.86
C SER A 547 -41.27 -24.52 -19.18
N SER A 548 -40.35 -23.86 -18.50
CA SER A 548 -38.94 -24.19 -18.51
C SER A 548 -38.75 -25.54 -17.82
N SER A 549 -38.15 -26.49 -18.52
CA SER A 549 -37.82 -27.81 -18.00
C SER A 549 -36.82 -27.68 -16.85
N LYS A 550 -37.14 -28.28 -15.70
CA LYS A 550 -36.30 -28.32 -14.50
C LYS A 550 -34.93 -28.95 -14.83
N VAL A 551 -33.85 -28.22 -14.58
CA VAL A 551 -32.46 -28.70 -14.67
C VAL A 551 -31.87 -28.76 -13.26
N ILE A 552 -31.09 -29.82 -12.98
CA ILE A 552 -30.30 -29.92 -11.74
C ILE A 552 -28.85 -29.63 -12.10
N HIS A 553 -28.29 -28.60 -11.48
CA HIS A 553 -26.89 -28.20 -11.65
C HIS A 553 -26.09 -28.57 -10.39
N THR A 554 -25.10 -29.45 -10.53
CA THR A 554 -24.17 -29.79 -9.46
C THR A 554 -23.02 -28.79 -9.45
N VAL A 555 -22.89 -28.04 -8.35
CA VAL A 555 -21.89 -26.98 -8.17
C VAL A 555 -20.48 -27.57 -8.24
N LYS A 556 -19.64 -27.06 -9.15
CA LYS A 556 -18.23 -27.46 -9.26
C LYS A 556 -17.32 -26.51 -8.46
N SER A 557 -16.09 -26.96 -8.23
CA SER A 557 -15.06 -26.14 -7.57
C SER A 557 -14.86 -24.83 -8.34
N GLY A 558 -15.01 -23.71 -7.62
CA GLY A 558 -14.84 -22.35 -8.17
C GLY A 558 -16.09 -21.74 -8.83
N GLU A 559 -17.23 -22.44 -8.90
CA GLU A 559 -18.49 -21.82 -9.37
C GLU A 559 -19.21 -21.07 -8.23
N VAL A 560 -19.76 -19.89 -8.53
CA VAL A 560 -20.56 -19.07 -7.59
C VAL A 560 -21.94 -18.79 -8.15
N LEU A 561 -22.93 -18.47 -7.29
CA LEU A 561 -24.34 -18.35 -7.67
C LEU A 561 -24.62 -17.33 -8.77
N SER A 562 -23.88 -16.23 -8.84
CA SER A 562 -24.00 -15.22 -9.91
C SER A 562 -23.60 -15.81 -11.27
N VAL A 563 -22.49 -16.55 -11.33
CA VAL A 563 -22.01 -17.22 -12.54
C VAL A 563 -22.94 -18.35 -12.96
N ILE A 564 -23.52 -19.08 -12.01
CA ILE A 564 -24.53 -20.12 -12.29
C ILE A 564 -25.83 -19.48 -12.78
N ALA A 565 -26.30 -18.39 -12.16
CA ALA A 565 -27.49 -17.67 -12.60
C ALA A 565 -27.35 -17.10 -14.02
N GLU A 566 -26.18 -16.55 -14.32
CA GLU A 566 -25.81 -16.07 -15.66
C GLU A 566 -25.74 -17.21 -16.70
N LYS A 567 -25.13 -18.34 -16.34
CA LYS A 567 -25.03 -19.54 -17.19
C LYS A 567 -26.38 -20.07 -17.67
N TYR A 568 -27.44 -19.88 -16.88
CA TYR A 568 -28.81 -20.30 -17.21
C TYR A 568 -29.74 -19.13 -17.55
N ASN A 569 -29.19 -17.92 -17.69
CA ASN A 569 -29.89 -16.68 -18.02
C ASN A 569 -31.10 -16.40 -17.12
N VAL A 570 -30.91 -16.50 -15.80
CA VAL A 570 -31.93 -16.27 -14.78
C VAL A 570 -31.41 -15.28 -13.73
N GLY A 571 -32.31 -14.57 -13.05
CA GLY A 571 -31.95 -13.63 -12.00
C GLY A 571 -31.43 -14.35 -10.74
N LEU A 572 -30.44 -13.76 -10.07
CA LEU A 572 -29.87 -14.31 -8.83
C LEU A 572 -30.93 -14.60 -7.75
N SER A 573 -31.92 -13.71 -7.60
CA SER A 573 -33.04 -13.89 -6.67
C SER A 573 -33.98 -15.05 -7.02
N GLN A 574 -34.03 -15.45 -8.29
CA GLN A 574 -34.81 -16.61 -8.73
C GLN A 574 -34.09 -17.90 -8.37
N VAL A 575 -32.77 -17.97 -8.60
CA VAL A 575 -31.95 -19.14 -8.23
C VAL A 575 -31.91 -19.35 -6.72
N THR A 576 -31.75 -18.28 -5.94
CA THR A 576 -31.80 -18.38 -4.47
C THR A 576 -33.21 -18.74 -3.98
N GLY A 577 -34.25 -18.19 -4.60
CA GLY A 577 -35.65 -18.50 -4.30
C GLY A 577 -36.04 -19.96 -4.58
N TRP A 578 -35.60 -20.56 -5.70
CA TRP A 578 -35.91 -21.96 -6.03
C TRP A 578 -35.20 -22.96 -5.12
N ASN A 579 -34.07 -22.57 -4.53
CA ASN A 579 -33.20 -23.44 -3.73
C ASN A 579 -33.21 -23.11 -2.23
N ASN A 580 -34.07 -22.17 -1.79
CA ASN A 580 -34.15 -21.68 -0.41
C ASN A 580 -32.79 -21.24 0.16
N ILE A 581 -31.96 -20.61 -0.68
CA ILE A 581 -30.65 -20.12 -0.28
C ILE A 581 -30.81 -18.70 0.24
N THR A 582 -30.57 -18.48 1.53
CA THR A 582 -30.69 -17.17 2.19
C THR A 582 -29.38 -16.37 2.20
N ASP A 583 -28.25 -17.02 1.90
CA ASP A 583 -26.92 -16.43 1.81
C ASP A 583 -26.20 -16.96 0.57
N ALA A 584 -25.82 -16.08 -0.34
CA ALA A 584 -25.16 -16.45 -1.59
C ALA A 584 -23.75 -17.05 -1.38
N ALA A 585 -23.13 -16.81 -0.21
CA ALA A 585 -21.85 -17.39 0.20
C ALA A 585 -21.96 -18.82 0.77
N SER A 586 -23.18 -19.34 0.96
CA SER A 586 -23.41 -20.67 1.54
C SER A 586 -23.31 -21.85 0.56
N LEU A 587 -22.93 -21.57 -0.70
CA LEU A 587 -22.89 -22.55 -1.78
C LEU A 587 -21.72 -23.54 -1.60
N ARG A 588 -22.03 -24.84 -1.55
CA ARG A 588 -21.02 -25.91 -1.34
C ARG A 588 -20.72 -26.64 -2.63
N ILE A 589 -19.46 -27.03 -2.81
CA ILE A 589 -19.05 -27.90 -3.93
C ILE A 589 -19.79 -29.24 -3.83
N GLY A 590 -20.35 -29.70 -4.95
CA GLY A 590 -21.19 -30.90 -5.02
C GLY A 590 -22.65 -30.68 -4.66
N GLN A 591 -23.05 -29.46 -4.26
CA GLN A 591 -24.45 -29.13 -3.98
C GLN A 591 -25.26 -29.12 -5.29
N GLU A 592 -26.46 -29.71 -5.25
CA GLU A 592 -27.37 -29.71 -6.38
C GLU A 592 -28.33 -28.52 -6.31
N LEU A 593 -28.35 -27.71 -7.36
CA LEU A 593 -29.26 -26.57 -7.52
C LEU A 593 -30.34 -26.89 -8.55
N VAL A 594 -31.59 -26.65 -8.16
CA VAL A 594 -32.75 -26.62 -9.04
C VAL A 594 -32.77 -25.31 -9.81
N ILE A 595 -32.73 -25.39 -11.13
CA ILE A 595 -32.75 -24.24 -12.03
C ILE A 595 -33.83 -24.45 -13.08
N TYR A 596 -34.53 -23.38 -13.44
CA TYR A 596 -35.54 -23.35 -14.49
C TYR A 596 -35.05 -22.40 -15.60
N PRO A 597 -34.21 -22.88 -16.54
CA PRO A 597 -33.53 -22.03 -17.52
C PRO A 597 -34.53 -21.41 -18.49
N ASP A 598 -34.28 -20.18 -18.91
CA ASP A 598 -35.09 -19.56 -19.96
C ASP A 598 -34.62 -20.10 -21.33
N GLN A 599 -35.51 -20.71 -22.12
CA GLN A 599 -35.13 -21.47 -23.34
C GLN A 599 -34.65 -20.60 -24.52
N SER A 600 -34.28 -19.35 -24.28
CA SER A 600 -33.62 -18.52 -25.27
C SER A 600 -32.11 -18.82 -25.29
N ASN A 601 -31.71 -19.77 -26.14
CA ASN A 601 -30.34 -20.17 -26.48
C ASN A 601 -29.59 -21.05 -25.45
N LEU A 602 -30.00 -22.30 -25.31
CA LEU A 602 -29.08 -23.39 -24.95
C LEU A 602 -28.60 -24.07 -26.24
N ASP A 603 -27.50 -23.58 -26.81
CA ASP A 603 -26.61 -24.29 -27.75
C ASP A 603 -25.17 -23.82 -27.55
#